data_AF-A0A376F9R5-F1
#
_entry.id   AF-A0A376F9R5-F1
#
_cell.length_a   1.000
_cell.length_b   1.000
_cell.length_c   1.000
_cell.angle_alpha   90.00
_cell.angle_beta   90.00
_cell.angle_gamma   90.00
#
_symmetry.space_group_name_H-M   'P 1'
#
loop_
_entity.id
_entity.type
_entity.pdbx_description
1 polymer ?
#
loop_
_entity_poly.entity_id
_entity_poly.type
_entity_poly.pdbx_seq_one_letter_code
_entity_poly.pdbx_strand_id
1 'polypeptide(L)'
;MTGKTLLLLQLDRIRAAGLLEQFTKETGIKVIYSTYESNETMYAKLKTYKDGAYDLVVPSTYFVDKMRKEGMIQKIDKMKLTHFSNLDPEMLNKPFDPNNDYSIPYIWGATAIGVNSEAVDPKTVTSWADLWKPEYKGSLLLTDDAREVFQVALAQAGLLGNTTDPKEIEAAYAELKKLMPNVAAFNSDNPANPYMEGEVNLGMVWNGSAYVARQAGTPA
;
A
#
# COMPACT_ATOMS: atom_id res chain seq x y z
N MET A 1 -33.78 -5.04 20.55
CA MET A 1 -33.16 -4.17 19.53
C MET A 1 -32.02 -4.94 18.90
N THR A 2 -32.20 -5.47 17.69
CA THR A 2 -31.13 -6.12 16.93
C THR A 2 -30.19 -5.02 16.43
N GLY A 3 -29.01 -4.89 17.03
CA GLY A 3 -28.01 -3.90 16.62
C GLY A 3 -27.56 -4.15 15.19
N LYS A 4 -27.32 -3.07 14.43
CA LYS A 4 -26.76 -3.16 13.09
C LYS A 4 -25.27 -3.48 13.18
N THR A 5 -24.78 -4.28 12.24
CA THR A 5 -23.37 -4.67 12.13
C THR A 5 -22.80 -4.14 10.81
N LEU A 6 -21.54 -3.70 10.81
CA LEU A 6 -20.76 -3.33 9.65
C LEU A 6 -19.54 -4.26 9.53
N LEU A 7 -19.39 -4.94 8.39
CA LEU A 7 -18.22 -5.76 8.05
C LEU A 7 -17.20 -4.92 7.28
N LEU A 8 -16.05 -4.64 7.89
CA LEU A 8 -14.97 -3.83 7.31
C LEU A 8 -13.74 -4.69 6.98
N LEU A 9 -13.24 -4.59 5.76
CA LEU A 9 -11.98 -5.18 5.29
C LEU A 9 -11.00 -4.10 4.83
N GLN A 10 -9.86 -3.93 5.52
CA GLN A 10 -8.82 -2.97 5.16
C GLN A 10 -7.42 -3.47 5.50
N LEU A 11 -6.37 -2.78 5.05
CA LEU A 11 -5.00 -3.04 5.48
C LEU A 11 -4.87 -2.87 7.00
N ASP A 12 -4.10 -3.75 7.64
CA ASP A 12 -4.04 -3.85 9.11
C ASP A 12 -3.69 -2.51 9.80
N ARG A 13 -2.70 -1.79 9.27
CA ARG A 13 -2.07 -0.67 9.96
C ARG A 13 -2.68 0.70 9.72
N ILE A 14 -3.79 0.77 8.98
CA ILE A 14 -4.47 2.03 8.72
C ILE A 14 -5.39 2.45 9.90
N ARG A 15 -5.59 1.57 10.89
CA ARG A 15 -6.49 1.82 12.02
C ARG A 15 -5.82 2.59 13.16
N ALA A 16 -6.34 3.78 13.48
CA ALA A 16 -6.08 4.44 14.76
C ALA A 16 -6.77 3.70 15.92
N ALA A 17 -6.06 3.49 17.03
CA ALA A 17 -6.61 2.85 18.23
C ALA A 17 -7.82 3.63 18.76
N GLY A 18 -8.90 2.93 19.11
CA GLY A 18 -10.12 3.54 19.67
C GLY A 18 -11.12 4.10 18.65
N LEU A 19 -10.75 4.21 17.37
CA LEU A 19 -11.59 4.86 16.35
C LEU A 19 -12.89 4.09 16.07
N LEU A 20 -12.83 2.76 16.00
CA LEU A 20 -14.01 1.93 15.72
C LEU A 20 -14.95 1.86 16.93
N GLU A 21 -14.39 1.92 18.14
CA GLU A 21 -15.12 2.00 19.40
C GLU A 21 -15.85 3.34 19.50
N GLN A 22 -15.19 4.44 19.13
CA GLN A 22 -15.83 5.76 19.04
C GLN A 22 -16.97 5.76 18.02
N PHE A 23 -16.74 5.24 16.81
CA PHE A 23 -17.78 5.11 15.80
C PHE A 23 -18.98 4.28 16.30
N THR A 24 -18.71 3.16 16.98
CA THR A 24 -19.74 2.29 17.56
C THR A 24 -20.52 3.04 18.65
N LYS A 25 -19.85 3.83 19.49
CA LYS A 25 -20.49 4.64 20.54
C LYS A 25 -21.40 5.73 19.97
N GLU A 26 -20.99 6.38 18.89
CA GLU A 26 -21.74 7.48 18.26
C GLU A 26 -22.94 6.97 17.45
N THR A 27 -22.82 5.82 16.80
CA THR A 27 -23.83 5.32 15.84
C THR A 27 -24.66 4.14 16.34
N GLY A 28 -24.16 3.43 17.37
CA GLY A 28 -24.71 2.15 17.81
C GLY A 28 -24.45 0.98 16.84
N ILE A 29 -23.67 1.19 15.77
CA ILE A 29 -23.34 0.16 14.78
C ILE A 29 -22.08 -0.57 15.23
N LYS A 30 -22.19 -1.90 15.41
CA LYS A 30 -21.02 -2.73 15.74
C LYS A 30 -20.18 -2.95 14.49
N VAL A 31 -18.87 -2.70 14.57
CA VAL A 31 -17.95 -3.00 13.47
C VAL A 31 -17.28 -4.36 13.69
N ILE A 32 -17.37 -5.26 12.72
CA ILE A 32 -16.55 -6.47 12.63
C ILE A 32 -15.43 -6.18 11.64
N TYR A 33 -14.21 -6.22 12.17
CA TYR A 33 -13.01 -5.83 11.44
C TYR A 33 -12.25 -7.06 10.95
N SER A 34 -11.79 -7.01 9.70
CA SER A 34 -10.89 -7.99 9.10
C SER A 34 -9.77 -7.29 8.37
N THR A 35 -8.63 -7.95 8.27
CA THR A 35 -7.44 -7.40 7.60
C THR A 35 -7.03 -8.21 6.39
N TYR A 36 -6.19 -7.60 5.55
CA TYR A 36 -5.47 -8.23 4.46
C TYR A 36 -4.09 -7.56 4.32
N GLU A 37 -3.17 -8.21 3.59
CA GLU A 37 -1.79 -7.76 3.43
C GLU A 37 -1.45 -7.29 2.00
N SER A 38 -2.20 -7.73 1.00
CA SER A 38 -2.09 -7.26 -0.39
C SER A 38 -3.44 -7.14 -1.08
N ASN A 39 -3.50 -6.30 -2.11
CA ASN A 39 -4.74 -6.14 -2.89
C ASN A 39 -5.14 -7.43 -3.62
N GLU A 40 -4.17 -8.23 -4.05
CA GLU A 40 -4.38 -9.54 -4.67
C GLU A 40 -5.09 -10.49 -3.71
N THR A 41 -4.64 -10.53 -2.44
CA THR A 41 -5.25 -11.34 -1.39
C THR A 41 -6.68 -10.88 -1.11
N MET A 42 -6.89 -9.56 -0.99
CA MET A 42 -8.21 -8.97 -0.83
C MET A 42 -9.14 -9.33 -1.99
N TYR A 43 -8.68 -9.12 -3.23
CA TYR A 43 -9.45 -9.37 -4.43
C TYR A 43 -9.81 -10.86 -4.59
N ALA A 44 -8.85 -11.76 -4.40
CA ALA A 44 -9.07 -13.20 -4.47
C ALA A 44 -10.05 -13.65 -3.38
N LYS A 45 -9.92 -13.14 -2.15
CA LYS A 45 -10.86 -13.41 -1.04
C LYS A 45 -12.27 -13.00 -1.42
N LEU A 46 -12.47 -11.76 -1.89
CA LEU A 46 -13.79 -11.26 -2.28
C LEU A 46 -14.43 -12.07 -3.41
N LYS A 47 -13.64 -12.54 -4.39
CA LYS A 47 -14.11 -13.41 -5.49
C LYS A 47 -14.71 -14.74 -5.06
N THR A 48 -14.35 -15.25 -3.88
CA THR A 48 -14.87 -16.53 -3.38
C THR A 48 -16.30 -16.41 -2.83
N TYR A 49 -16.76 -15.19 -2.55
CA TYR A 49 -18.10 -14.95 -2.04
C TYR A 49 -19.05 -14.62 -3.19
N LYS A 50 -20.21 -15.29 -3.22
CA LYS A 50 -21.23 -15.04 -4.25
C LYS A 50 -21.94 -13.70 -4.06
N ASP A 51 -22.17 -13.30 -2.80
CA ASP A 51 -22.82 -12.03 -2.43
C ASP A 51 -22.27 -11.50 -1.09
N GLY A 52 -22.08 -10.18 -0.98
CA GLY A 52 -22.14 -9.43 0.29
C GLY A 52 -21.18 -9.83 1.42
N ALA A 53 -19.93 -10.20 1.12
CA ALA A 53 -18.96 -10.63 2.15
C ALA A 53 -18.56 -9.51 3.13
N TYR A 54 -18.51 -8.27 2.64
CA TYR A 54 -18.09 -7.10 3.38
C TYR A 54 -18.94 -5.90 2.96
N ASP A 55 -19.28 -5.05 3.92
CA ASP A 55 -20.02 -3.81 3.69
C ASP A 55 -19.09 -2.68 3.22
N LEU A 56 -17.84 -2.69 3.67
CA LEU A 56 -16.81 -1.74 3.28
C LEU A 56 -15.48 -2.44 3.06
N VAL A 57 -14.86 -2.16 1.91
CA VAL A 57 -13.53 -2.63 1.54
C VAL A 57 -12.69 -1.43 1.10
N VAL A 58 -11.38 -1.46 1.39
CA VAL A 58 -10.47 -0.35 1.11
C VAL A 58 -9.43 -0.78 0.07
N PRO A 59 -9.74 -0.84 -1.24
CA PRO A 59 -8.78 -1.23 -2.27
C PRO A 59 -7.84 -0.08 -2.64
N SER A 60 -6.63 -0.39 -3.12
CA SER A 60 -5.79 0.57 -3.82
C SER A 60 -6.41 0.98 -5.16
N THR A 61 -6.07 2.18 -5.63
CA THR A 61 -6.66 2.81 -6.82
C THR A 61 -6.62 1.94 -8.08
N TYR A 62 -5.54 1.17 -8.26
CA TYR A 62 -5.37 0.28 -9.43
C TYR A 62 -6.31 -0.93 -9.44
N PHE A 63 -6.91 -1.30 -8.30
CA PHE A 63 -7.96 -2.33 -8.23
C PHE A 63 -9.37 -1.76 -8.41
N VAL A 64 -9.60 -0.46 -8.16
CA VAL A 64 -10.93 0.16 -8.27
C VAL A 64 -11.53 -0.05 -9.64
N ASP A 65 -10.82 0.28 -10.72
CA ASP A 65 -11.35 0.14 -12.09
C ASP A 65 -11.62 -1.32 -12.44
N LYS A 66 -10.74 -2.24 -12.03
CA LYS A 66 -10.91 -3.68 -12.24
C LYS A 66 -12.15 -4.21 -11.52
N MET A 67 -12.25 -3.95 -10.21
CA MET A 67 -13.39 -4.39 -9.39
C MET A 67 -14.70 -3.78 -9.87
N ARG A 68 -14.69 -2.53 -10.35
CA ARG A 68 -15.85 -1.86 -10.97
C ARG A 68 -16.29 -2.56 -12.24
N LYS A 69 -15.36 -2.84 -13.17
CA LYS A 69 -15.64 -3.53 -14.45
C LYS A 69 -16.19 -4.94 -14.24
N GLU A 70 -15.77 -5.59 -13.16
CA GLU A 70 -16.21 -6.93 -12.79
C GLU A 70 -17.47 -6.96 -11.90
N GLY A 71 -18.06 -5.79 -11.59
CA GLY A 71 -19.29 -5.68 -10.80
C GLY A 71 -19.12 -6.04 -9.32
N MET A 72 -17.90 -6.04 -8.79
CA MET A 72 -17.59 -6.42 -7.41
C MET A 72 -17.87 -5.29 -6.40
N ILE A 73 -17.93 -4.04 -6.87
CA ILE A 73 -18.20 -2.85 -6.06
C ILE A 73 -19.39 -2.07 -6.65
N GLN A 74 -20.20 -1.49 -5.77
CA GLN A 74 -21.39 -0.73 -6.15
C GLN A 74 -21.13 0.77 -6.13
N LYS A 75 -22.05 1.54 -6.73
CA LYS A 75 -21.99 3.00 -6.66
C LYS A 75 -22.25 3.48 -5.23
N ILE A 76 -21.52 4.51 -4.84
CA ILE A 76 -21.65 5.19 -3.56
C ILE A 76 -22.64 6.34 -3.70
N ASP A 77 -23.65 6.36 -2.84
CA ASP A 77 -24.57 7.48 -2.74
C ASP A 77 -23.89 8.66 -2.03
N LYS A 78 -23.23 9.51 -2.82
CA LYS A 78 -22.51 10.68 -2.33
C LYS A 78 -23.40 11.70 -1.62
N MET A 79 -24.72 11.68 -1.79
CA MET A 79 -25.63 12.56 -1.04
C MET A 79 -25.64 12.25 0.45
N LYS A 80 -25.26 11.03 0.84
CA LYS A 80 -25.09 10.63 2.25
C LYS A 80 -23.73 11.00 2.83
N LEU A 81 -22.80 11.47 2.01
CA LEU A 81 -21.44 11.82 2.43
C LEU A 81 -21.33 13.33 2.68
N THR A 82 -21.83 13.78 3.83
CA THR A 82 -21.83 15.20 4.23
C THR A 82 -20.45 15.82 4.37
N HIS A 83 -19.39 15.01 4.41
CA HIS A 83 -18.00 15.44 4.52
C HIS A 83 -17.18 15.25 3.24
N PHE A 84 -17.81 14.85 2.13
CA PHE A 84 -17.10 14.63 0.86
C PHE A 84 -16.38 15.90 0.36
N SER A 85 -16.93 17.08 0.65
CA SER A 85 -16.33 18.37 0.30
C SER A 85 -15.01 18.68 1.03
N ASN A 86 -14.65 17.91 2.06
CA ASN A 86 -13.40 18.09 2.79
C ASN A 86 -12.20 17.45 2.08
N LEU A 87 -12.44 16.65 1.03
CA LEU A 87 -11.40 15.99 0.28
C LEU A 87 -10.67 16.97 -0.62
N ASP A 88 -9.36 16.77 -0.75
CA ASP A 88 -8.54 17.51 -1.70
C ASP A 88 -9.03 17.24 -3.13
N PRO A 89 -9.45 18.28 -3.89
CA PRO A 89 -9.87 18.14 -5.28
C PRO A 89 -8.80 17.50 -6.17
N GLU A 90 -7.51 17.64 -5.83
CA GLU A 90 -6.42 16.98 -6.58
C GLU A 90 -6.46 15.46 -6.45
N MET A 91 -7.17 14.89 -5.48
CA MET A 91 -7.32 13.44 -5.30
C MET A 91 -8.59 12.89 -5.95
N LEU A 92 -9.44 13.75 -6.50
CA LEU A 92 -10.73 13.39 -7.08
C LEU A 92 -10.65 13.21 -8.61
N ASN A 93 -11.71 12.62 -9.18
CA ASN A 93 -11.98 12.53 -10.61
C ASN A 93 -10.84 11.89 -11.44
N LYS A 94 -10.17 10.90 -10.85
CA LYS A 94 -9.07 10.19 -11.51
C LYS A 94 -9.59 9.23 -12.59
N PRO A 95 -8.78 8.88 -13.60
CA PRO A 95 -9.25 8.04 -14.72
C PRO A 95 -9.83 6.68 -14.32
N PHE A 96 -9.43 6.14 -13.17
CA PHE A 96 -9.98 4.87 -12.64
C PHE A 96 -11.40 5.01 -12.07
N ASP A 97 -11.82 6.21 -11.67
CA ASP A 97 -13.16 6.54 -11.18
C ASP A 97 -13.46 8.05 -11.40
N PRO A 98 -13.79 8.46 -12.64
CA PRO A 98 -13.80 9.87 -13.03
C PRO A 98 -14.78 10.78 -12.29
N ASN A 99 -15.77 10.21 -11.60
CA ASN A 99 -16.74 10.96 -10.81
C ASN A 99 -16.70 10.60 -9.32
N ASN A 100 -15.75 9.77 -8.87
CA ASN A 100 -15.77 9.18 -7.52
C ASN A 100 -17.11 8.47 -7.21
N ASP A 101 -17.67 7.78 -8.20
CA ASP A 101 -18.94 7.07 -8.05
C ASP A 101 -18.76 5.74 -7.33
N TYR A 102 -17.55 5.17 -7.29
CA TYR A 102 -17.26 3.84 -6.76
C TYR A 102 -16.21 3.86 -5.64
N SER A 103 -15.49 4.96 -5.47
CA SER A 103 -14.37 5.07 -4.54
C SER A 103 -14.23 6.46 -3.94
N ILE A 104 -13.85 6.50 -2.66
CA ILE A 104 -13.57 7.72 -1.90
C ILE A 104 -12.10 7.68 -1.46
N PRO A 105 -11.28 8.72 -1.72
CA PRO A 105 -9.93 8.80 -1.18
C PRO A 105 -9.93 8.64 0.35
N TYR A 106 -9.08 7.76 0.86
CA TYR A 106 -8.97 7.49 2.29
C TYR A 106 -7.61 7.89 2.84
N ILE A 107 -6.56 7.18 2.45
CA ILE A 107 -5.16 7.51 2.76
C ILE A 107 -4.35 7.32 1.50
N TRP A 108 -3.38 8.21 1.28
CA TRP A 108 -2.37 8.09 0.24
C TRP A 108 -0.99 8.08 0.88
N GLY A 109 -0.01 7.55 0.15
CA GLY A 109 1.36 7.44 0.62
C GLY A 109 2.32 7.24 -0.54
N ALA A 110 3.58 7.02 -0.20
CA ALA A 110 4.63 6.75 -1.16
C ALA A 110 5.56 5.67 -0.63
N THR A 111 6.04 4.83 -1.53
CA THR A 111 7.21 3.98 -1.31
C THR A 111 8.45 4.76 -1.70
N ALA A 112 9.42 4.82 -0.79
CA ALA A 112 10.66 5.53 -0.96
C ALA A 112 11.84 4.65 -0.53
N ILE A 113 13.06 5.18 -0.67
CA ILE A 113 14.25 4.53 -0.13
C ILE A 113 14.39 4.93 1.34
N GLY A 114 14.27 3.94 2.23
CA GLY A 114 14.63 4.08 3.63
C GLY A 114 16.10 3.75 3.82
N VAL A 115 16.80 4.52 4.67
CA VAL A 115 18.21 4.34 5.00
C VAL A 115 18.40 4.46 6.51
N ASN A 116 19.08 3.50 7.13
CA ASN A 116 19.56 3.61 8.49
C ASN A 116 20.87 4.43 8.49
N SER A 117 20.79 5.68 8.94
CA SER A 117 21.90 6.63 8.87
C SER A 117 23.09 6.32 9.77
N GLU A 118 22.93 5.43 10.75
CA GLU A 118 24.06 4.92 11.56
C GLU A 118 24.91 3.91 10.80
N ALA A 119 24.33 3.21 9.82
CA ALA A 119 24.99 2.17 9.05
C ALA A 119 25.41 2.62 7.64
N VAL A 120 24.62 3.49 7.00
CA VAL A 120 24.83 3.96 5.63
C VAL A 120 24.64 5.47 5.57
N ASP A 121 25.61 6.22 5.03
CA ASP A 121 25.44 7.66 4.82
C ASP A 121 24.31 7.90 3.80
N PRO A 122 23.18 8.54 4.18
CA PRO A 122 22.05 8.76 3.29
C PRO A 122 22.41 9.54 2.02
N LYS A 123 23.50 10.32 2.02
CA LYS A 123 23.97 11.06 0.83
C LYS A 123 24.53 10.16 -0.26
N THR A 124 24.88 8.92 0.06
CA THR A 124 25.44 7.94 -0.90
C THR A 124 24.35 7.20 -1.69
N VAL A 125 23.09 7.34 -1.27
CA VAL A 125 21.92 6.71 -1.87
C VAL A 125 21.00 7.80 -2.42
N THR A 126 20.96 7.93 -3.74
CA THR A 126 20.32 9.05 -4.45
C THR A 126 19.25 8.61 -5.45
N SER A 127 19.21 7.31 -5.77
CA SER A 127 18.34 6.75 -6.79
C SER A 127 18.04 5.28 -6.53
N TRP A 128 16.97 4.77 -7.15
CA TRP A 128 16.67 3.33 -7.15
C TRP A 128 17.81 2.49 -7.73
N ALA A 129 18.58 3.04 -8.67
CA ALA A 129 19.73 2.35 -9.26
C ALA A 129 20.81 2.01 -8.22
N ASP A 130 20.93 2.80 -7.16
CA ASP A 130 21.93 2.57 -6.12
C ASP A 130 21.69 1.24 -5.39
N LEU A 131 20.44 0.75 -5.32
CA LEU A 131 20.12 -0.52 -4.68
C LEU A 131 20.81 -1.73 -5.35
N TRP A 132 21.22 -1.62 -6.62
CA TRP A 132 21.94 -2.67 -7.34
C TRP A 132 23.46 -2.70 -7.06
N LYS A 133 24.00 -1.76 -6.26
CA LYS A 133 25.43 -1.77 -5.94
C LYS A 133 25.82 -3.03 -5.17
N PRO A 134 26.97 -3.66 -5.48
CA PRO A 134 27.38 -4.92 -4.85
C PRO A 134 27.70 -4.78 -3.36
N GLU A 135 27.96 -3.56 -2.88
CA GLU A 135 28.19 -3.28 -1.45
C GLU A 135 26.95 -3.51 -0.58
N TYR A 136 25.75 -3.53 -1.17
CA TYR A 136 24.49 -3.78 -0.47
C TYR A 136 24.06 -5.25 -0.51
N LYS A 137 25.02 -6.17 -0.69
CA LYS A 137 24.75 -7.60 -0.71
C LYS A 137 24.11 -8.06 0.61
N GLY A 138 22.94 -8.70 0.52
CA GLY A 138 22.20 -9.23 1.67
C GLY A 138 21.77 -8.19 2.71
N SER A 139 21.56 -6.93 2.34
CA SER A 139 21.20 -5.86 3.28
C SER A 139 19.94 -5.08 2.93
N LEU A 140 19.28 -5.40 1.80
CA LEU A 140 18.09 -4.70 1.33
C LEU A 140 16.80 -5.28 1.88
N LEU A 141 15.90 -4.39 2.28
CA LEU A 141 14.48 -4.69 2.32
C LEU A 141 13.81 -4.34 0.99
N LEU A 142 12.95 -5.21 0.49
CA LEU A 142 11.95 -4.85 -0.53
C LEU A 142 10.55 -4.94 0.09
N THR A 143 9.60 -4.13 -0.37
CA THR A 143 8.20 -4.35 -0.01
C THR A 143 7.71 -5.62 -0.71
N ASP A 144 6.87 -6.40 -0.05
CA ASP A 144 6.24 -7.58 -0.64
C ASP A 144 5.00 -7.16 -1.46
N ASP A 145 5.21 -6.31 -2.47
CA ASP A 145 4.18 -5.86 -3.41
C ASP A 145 4.73 -5.94 -4.84
N ALA A 146 4.06 -6.73 -5.68
CA ALA A 146 4.53 -6.98 -7.04
C ALA A 146 4.58 -5.71 -7.88
N ARG A 147 3.61 -4.80 -7.74
CA ARG A 147 3.56 -3.56 -8.52
C ARG A 147 4.64 -2.60 -8.08
N GLU A 148 4.87 -2.46 -6.77
CA GLU A 148 5.91 -1.59 -6.23
C GLU A 148 7.31 -2.06 -6.64
N VAL A 149 7.62 -3.35 -6.49
CA VAL A 149 8.94 -3.91 -6.81
C VAL A 149 9.24 -3.80 -8.31
N PHE A 150 8.26 -4.11 -9.17
CA PHE A 150 8.43 -3.90 -10.61
C PHE A 150 8.54 -2.42 -10.97
N GLN A 151 7.78 -1.53 -10.31
CA GLN A 151 7.88 -0.09 -10.54
C GLN A 151 9.27 0.45 -10.21
N VAL A 152 9.93 -0.06 -9.17
CA VAL A 152 11.33 0.31 -8.83
C VAL A 152 12.29 -0.08 -9.95
N ALA A 153 12.20 -1.32 -10.46
CA ALA A 153 13.07 -1.78 -11.56
C ALA A 153 12.80 -1.02 -12.87
N LEU A 154 11.53 -0.77 -13.19
CA LEU A 154 11.15 0.03 -14.37
C LEU A 154 11.65 1.47 -14.25
N ALA A 155 11.48 2.10 -13.08
CA ALA A 155 11.93 3.47 -12.84
C ALA A 155 13.47 3.59 -12.91
N GLN A 156 14.20 2.59 -12.43
CA GLN A 156 15.66 2.52 -12.56
C GLN A 156 16.10 2.52 -14.04
N ALA A 157 15.33 1.87 -14.92
CA ALA A 157 15.56 1.86 -16.36
C ALA A 157 14.99 3.09 -17.10
N GLY A 158 14.41 4.06 -16.38
CA GLY A 158 13.77 5.25 -16.96
C GLY A 158 12.43 4.98 -17.65
N LEU A 159 11.81 3.82 -17.37
CA LEU A 159 10.53 3.40 -17.94
C LEU A 159 9.35 3.79 -17.05
N LEU A 160 8.15 3.78 -17.64
CA LEU A 160 6.91 4.05 -16.92
C LEU A 160 6.52 2.85 -16.05
N GLY A 161 6.34 3.07 -14.74
CA GLY A 161 5.90 2.02 -13.80
C GLY A 161 4.50 1.44 -14.07
N ASN A 162 3.71 2.10 -14.92
CA ASN A 162 2.39 1.64 -15.37
C ASN A 162 2.41 1.09 -16.81
N THR A 163 3.59 0.68 -17.30
CA THR A 163 3.69 0.06 -18.63
C THR A 163 2.82 -1.18 -18.76
N THR A 164 2.36 -1.43 -19.99
CA THR A 164 1.65 -2.65 -20.38
C THR A 164 2.40 -3.44 -21.45
N ASP A 165 3.61 -3.01 -21.82
CA ASP A 165 4.45 -3.73 -22.77
C ASP A 165 5.09 -4.94 -22.08
N PRO A 166 4.78 -6.19 -22.51
CA PRO A 166 5.36 -7.38 -21.91
C PRO A 166 6.89 -7.43 -22.00
N LYS A 167 7.52 -6.80 -23.00
CA LYS A 167 8.97 -6.78 -23.13
C LYS A 167 9.64 -5.90 -22.08
N GLU A 168 9.04 -4.76 -21.76
CA GLU A 168 9.51 -3.89 -20.69
C GLU A 168 9.39 -4.58 -19.33
N ILE A 169 8.27 -5.29 -19.11
CA ILE A 169 8.04 -6.07 -17.89
C ILE A 169 9.04 -7.23 -17.77
N GLU A 170 9.33 -7.94 -18.88
CA GLU A 170 10.32 -9.01 -18.91
C GLU A 170 11.74 -8.49 -18.64
N ALA A 171 12.09 -7.32 -19.19
CA ALA A 171 13.36 -6.65 -18.89
C ALA A 171 13.47 -6.28 -17.41
N ALA A 172 12.41 -5.71 -16.82
CA ALA A 172 12.37 -5.39 -15.39
C ALA A 172 12.55 -6.66 -14.52
N TYR A 173 11.90 -7.77 -14.89
CA TYR A 173 12.11 -9.06 -14.22
C TYR A 173 13.57 -9.52 -14.30
N ALA A 174 14.23 -9.36 -15.46
CA ALA A 174 15.63 -9.70 -15.62
C ALA A 174 16.56 -8.86 -14.72
N GLU A 175 16.27 -7.57 -14.55
CA GLU A 175 17.02 -6.70 -13.63
C GLU A 175 16.75 -7.04 -12.16
N LEU A 176 15.51 -7.34 -11.79
CA LEU A 176 15.16 -7.79 -10.44
C LEU A 176 15.90 -9.06 -10.04
N LYS A 177 16.08 -10.02 -10.97
CA LYS A 177 16.93 -11.20 -10.71
C LYS A 177 18.36 -10.85 -10.33
N LYS A 178 18.91 -9.76 -10.90
CA LYS A 178 20.26 -9.27 -10.53
C LYS A 178 20.28 -8.57 -9.18
N LEU A 179 19.15 -8.01 -8.75
CA LEU A 179 19.01 -7.39 -7.42
C LEU A 179 18.94 -8.44 -6.31
N MET A 180 18.40 -9.63 -6.58
CA MET A 180 18.15 -10.65 -5.56
C MET A 180 19.31 -10.95 -4.59
N PRO A 181 20.59 -10.98 -5.01
CA PRO A 181 21.71 -11.16 -4.07
C PRO A 181 21.83 -10.05 -3.00
N ASN A 182 21.26 -8.87 -3.26
CA ASN A 182 21.22 -7.75 -2.32
C ASN A 182 20.04 -7.84 -1.36
N VAL A 183 18.99 -8.59 -1.70
CA VAL A 183 17.75 -8.68 -0.92
C VAL A 183 17.94 -9.59 0.29
N ALA A 184 17.70 -9.04 1.48
CA ALA A 184 17.68 -9.76 2.75
C ALA A 184 16.26 -10.26 3.08
N ALA A 185 15.24 -9.43 2.86
CA ALA A 185 13.86 -9.75 3.22
C ALA A 185 12.84 -9.01 2.33
N PHE A 186 11.62 -9.54 2.34
CA PHE A 186 10.41 -8.90 1.79
C PHE A 186 9.43 -8.63 2.94
N ASN A 187 8.85 -7.44 3.00
CA ASN A 187 7.87 -7.12 4.06
C ASN A 187 6.84 -6.06 3.61
N SER A 188 5.55 -6.41 3.67
CA SER A 188 4.40 -5.50 3.46
C SER A 188 3.45 -5.44 4.66
N ASP A 189 3.81 -6.03 5.80
CA ASP A 189 3.05 -5.83 7.04
C ASP A 189 3.54 -4.55 7.74
N ASN A 190 4.83 -4.51 8.08
CA ASN A 190 5.51 -3.31 8.56
C ASN A 190 6.91 -3.22 7.96
N PRO A 191 7.09 -2.54 6.81
CA PRO A 191 8.39 -2.43 6.19
C PRO A 191 9.40 -1.66 7.06
N ALA A 192 8.99 -0.98 8.13
CA ALA A 192 9.96 -0.37 9.04
C ALA A 192 10.52 -1.34 10.10
N ASN A 193 9.83 -2.43 10.44
CA ASN A 193 10.26 -3.33 11.52
C ASN A 193 11.68 -3.91 11.31
N PRO A 194 12.03 -4.45 10.12
CA PRO A 194 13.37 -4.97 9.90
C PRO A 194 14.48 -3.91 10.06
N TYR A 195 14.18 -2.63 9.79
CA TYR A 195 15.12 -1.53 10.06
C TYR A 195 15.27 -1.28 11.57
N MET A 196 14.16 -1.32 12.32
CA MET A 196 14.16 -1.16 13.77
C MET A 196 14.93 -2.26 14.49
N GLU A 197 14.85 -3.49 13.96
CA GLU A 197 15.52 -4.68 14.48
C GLU A 197 17.00 -4.76 14.05
N GLY A 198 17.44 -3.88 13.13
CA GLY A 198 18.80 -3.85 12.61
C GLY A 198 19.10 -4.98 11.62
N GLU A 199 18.08 -5.64 11.08
CA GLU A 199 18.22 -6.72 10.09
C GLU A 199 18.58 -6.19 8.69
N VAL A 200 18.14 -4.96 8.38
CA VAL A 200 18.37 -4.27 7.11
C VAL A 200 18.82 -2.84 7.34
N ASN A 201 19.62 -2.32 6.42
CA ASN A 201 20.19 -0.96 6.54
C ASN A 201 19.68 0.01 5.48
N LEU A 202 19.14 -0.51 4.38
CA LEU A 202 18.56 0.30 3.32
C LEU A 202 17.55 -0.52 2.52
N GLY A 203 16.75 0.14 1.68
CA GLY A 203 15.78 -0.56 0.84
C GLY A 203 14.47 0.20 0.71
N MET A 204 13.42 -0.49 0.28
CA MET A 204 12.08 0.08 0.12
C MET A 204 11.39 0.21 1.48
N VAL A 205 10.76 1.36 1.72
CA VAL A 205 9.91 1.56 2.90
C VAL A 205 8.73 2.47 2.55
N TRP A 206 7.57 2.22 3.15
CA TRP A 206 6.45 3.15 3.11
C TRP A 206 6.70 4.36 4.01
N ASN A 207 6.42 5.55 3.50
CA ASN A 207 6.63 6.81 4.22
C ASN A 207 5.92 6.85 5.59
N GLY A 208 4.72 6.27 5.70
CA GLY A 208 3.98 6.17 6.96
C GLY A 208 4.70 5.31 8.00
N SER A 209 5.17 4.12 7.60
CA SER A 209 5.95 3.23 8.48
C SER A 209 7.27 3.86 8.92
N ALA A 210 7.98 4.51 7.99
CA ALA A 210 9.22 5.23 8.30
C ALA A 210 8.99 6.39 9.29
N TYR A 211 7.85 7.10 9.19
CA TYR A 211 7.48 8.12 10.16
C TYR A 211 7.31 7.54 11.57
N VAL A 212 6.56 6.44 11.70
CA VAL A 212 6.33 5.77 12.99
C VAL A 212 7.63 5.26 13.61
N ALA A 213 8.51 4.65 12.81
CA ALA A 213 9.81 4.16 13.28
C ALA A 213 10.71 5.29 13.79
N ARG A 214 10.76 6.43 13.08
CA ARG A 214 11.49 7.62 13.56
C ARG A 214 10.94 8.15 14.88
N GLN A 215 9.62 8.15 15.05
CA GLN A 215 8.99 8.53 16.33
C GLN A 215 9.36 7.55 17.47
N ALA A 216 9.65 6.29 17.13
CA ALA A 216 10.15 5.29 18.06
C ALA A 216 11.68 5.32 18.28
N GLY A 217 12.39 6.25 17.63
CA GLY A 217 13.84 6.46 17.81
C GLY A 217 14.75 5.76 16.78
N THR A 218 14.18 5.19 15.72
CA THR A 218 15.00 4.59 14.64
C THR A 218 15.80 5.67 13.90
N PRO A 219 17.11 5.47 13.66
CA PRO A 219 17.93 6.42 12.91
C PRO A 219 17.41 6.63 11.49
N ALA A 220 17.54 7.87 11.00
CA ALA A 220 17.08 8.30 9.68
C ALA A 220 18.06 9.28 9.03
#